data_AF-A0A1E3LQL4-F1
#
_entry.id   AF-A0A1E3LQL4-F1
#
_cell.length_a   1.000
_cell.length_b   1.000
_cell.length_c   1.000
_cell.angle_alpha   90.00
_cell.angle_beta   90.00
_cell.angle_gamma   90.00
#
_symmetry.space_group_name_H-M   'P 1'
#
loop_
_entity.id
_entity.type
_entity.pdbx_description
1 polymer ?
#
loop_
_entity_poly.entity_id
_entity_poly.type
_entity_poly.pdbx_seq_one_letter_code
_entity_poly.pdbx_strand_id
1 'polypeptide(L)'
;MLRILLFLAALVVLAFLAFGIVALGGAVVAAVFGVRRVRQRLAARKFQRMRQATPANPLDQAWSDVAGEADWAASRIAAARTSCSRLLAIADADPLATDAVDWANVVRRRVPDLVAACMAESADATPSERRRNLEDLIESLEKIGAEADRRRDRHRGTQVTPFQVQRTYVDQRTRPDPLN
;
A
#
# COMPACT_ATOMS: atom_id res chain seq x y z
N MET A 1 -52.91 -41.50 32.31
CA MET A 1 -51.96 -40.60 33.01
C MET A 1 -50.49 -40.90 32.71
N LEU A 2 -50.04 -42.17 32.74
CA LEU A 2 -48.63 -42.53 32.48
C LEU A 2 -48.08 -42.07 31.10
N ARG A 3 -48.90 -42.17 30.04
CA ARG A 3 -48.52 -41.74 28.68
C ARG A 3 -48.34 -40.23 28.53
N ILE A 4 -49.08 -39.43 29.30
CA ILE A 4 -49.00 -37.96 29.29
C ILE A 4 -47.72 -37.51 30.01
N LEU A 5 -47.37 -38.18 31.11
CA LEU A 5 -46.11 -37.95 31.84
C LEU A 5 -44.88 -38.29 31.00
N LEU A 6 -44.91 -39.38 30.23
CA LEU A 6 -43.82 -39.74 29.30
C LEU A 6 -43.64 -38.70 28.18
N PHE A 7 -44.73 -38.17 27.63
CA PHE A 7 -44.67 -37.14 26.60
C PHE A 7 -44.08 -35.83 27.13
N LEU A 8 -44.50 -35.39 28.34
CA LEU A 8 -43.93 -34.21 29.00
C LEU A 8 -42.43 -34.39 29.31
N ALA A 9 -42.04 -35.57 29.80
CA ALA A 9 -40.62 -35.86 30.06
C ALA A 9 -39.78 -35.82 28.78
N ALA A 10 -40.27 -36.41 27.69
CA ALA A 10 -39.58 -36.39 26.39
C ALA A 10 -39.40 -34.96 25.86
N LEU A 11 -40.42 -34.10 26.01
CA LEU A 11 -40.40 -32.72 25.52
C LEU A 11 -39.39 -31.86 26.30
N VAL A 12 -39.29 -32.06 27.61
CA VAL A 12 -38.29 -31.38 28.46
C VAL A 12 -36.86 -31.79 28.09
N VAL A 13 -36.62 -33.08 27.83
CA VAL A 13 -35.30 -33.56 27.39
C VAL A 13 -34.91 -32.98 26.03
N LEU A 14 -35.86 -32.90 25.10
CA LEU A 14 -35.64 -32.34 23.76
C LEU A 14 -35.34 -30.83 23.81
N ALA A 15 -36.04 -30.09 24.67
CA ALA A 15 -35.78 -28.67 24.90
C ALA A 15 -34.37 -28.43 25.50
N PHE A 16 -33.94 -29.28 26.44
CA PHE A 16 -32.59 -29.20 27.02
C PHE A 16 -31.49 -29.49 25.99
N LEU A 17 -31.70 -30.49 25.13
CA LEU A 17 -30.77 -30.82 24.05
C LEU A 17 -30.65 -29.68 23.02
N ALA A 18 -31.78 -29.09 22.62
CA ALA A 18 -31.80 -27.95 21.70
C ALA A 18 -31.08 -26.72 22.29
N PHE A 19 -31.30 -26.43 23.58
CA PHE A 19 -30.63 -25.34 24.27
C PHE A 19 -29.10 -25.57 24.38
N GLY A 20 -28.68 -26.80 24.67
CA GLY A 20 -27.27 -27.18 24.74
C GLY A 20 -26.53 -26.95 23.41
N ILE A 21 -27.14 -27.32 22.28
CA ILE A 21 -26.54 -27.15 20.95
C ILE A 21 -26.38 -25.66 20.59
N VAL A 22 -27.40 -24.84 20.87
CA VAL A 22 -27.36 -23.40 20.58
C VAL A 22 -26.34 -22.67 21.46
N ALA A 23 -26.25 -23.03 22.75
CA ALA A 23 -25.26 -22.45 23.66
C ALA A 23 -23.82 -22.81 23.27
N LEU A 24 -23.58 -24.06 22.86
CA LEU A 24 -22.26 -24.49 22.37
C LEU A 24 -21.88 -23.77 21.07
N GLY A 25 -22.83 -23.65 20.13
CA GLY A 25 -22.62 -22.94 18.87
C GLY A 25 -22.29 -21.46 19.07
N GLY A 26 -23.02 -20.78 19.96
CA GLY A 26 -22.78 -19.37 20.30
C GLY A 26 -21.40 -19.14 20.93
N ALA A 27 -20.95 -20.05 21.79
CA ALA A 27 -19.63 -19.95 22.42
C ALA A 27 -18.47 -20.11 21.41
N VAL A 28 -18.61 -21.03 20.45
CA VAL A 28 -17.60 -21.23 19.38
C VAL A 28 -17.53 -20.00 18.48
N VAL A 29 -18.67 -19.43 18.09
CA VAL A 29 -18.71 -18.23 17.26
C VAL A 29 -18.10 -17.02 18.01
N ALA A 30 -18.46 -16.82 19.28
CA ALA A 30 -17.88 -15.75 20.10
C ALA A 30 -16.36 -15.90 20.28
N ALA A 31 -15.87 -17.13 20.44
CA ALA A 31 -14.44 -17.41 20.52
C ALA A 31 -13.71 -17.07 19.21
N VAL A 32 -14.26 -17.45 18.05
CA VAL A 32 -13.67 -17.17 16.73
C VAL A 32 -13.62 -15.66 16.46
N PHE A 33 -14.71 -14.93 16.75
CA PHE A 33 -14.74 -13.46 16.58
C PHE A 33 -13.84 -12.74 17.58
N GLY A 34 -13.74 -13.23 18.83
CA GLY A 34 -12.82 -12.71 19.84
C GLY A 34 -11.36 -12.86 19.44
N VAL A 35 -10.96 -14.04 18.94
CA VAL A 35 -9.59 -14.31 18.46
C VAL A 35 -9.25 -13.41 17.27
N ARG A 36 -10.15 -13.23 16.31
CA ARG A 36 -9.94 -12.32 15.17
C ARG A 36 -9.70 -10.87 15.62
N ARG A 37 -10.50 -10.37 16.56
CA ARG A 37 -10.40 -8.99 17.05
C ARG A 37 -9.14 -8.74 17.88
N VAL A 38 -8.71 -9.73 18.67
CA VAL A 38 -7.46 -9.67 19.43
C VAL A 38 -6.25 -9.70 18.50
N ARG A 39 -6.27 -10.53 17.45
CA ARG A 39 -5.21 -10.57 16.43
C ARG A 39 -5.05 -9.23 15.70
N GLN A 40 -6.15 -8.57 15.31
CA GLN A 40 -6.09 -7.24 14.68
C GLN A 40 -5.41 -6.20 15.59
N ARG A 41 -5.71 -6.19 16.89
CA ARG A 41 -5.07 -5.27 17.86
C ARG A 41 -3.59 -5.60 18.07
N LEU A 42 -3.23 -6.88 18.07
CA LEU A 42 -1.84 -7.33 18.15
C LEU A 42 -1.06 -6.97 16.89
N ALA A 43 -1.66 -7.11 15.70
CA ALA A 43 -1.06 -6.68 14.44
C ALA A 43 -0.79 -5.17 14.42
N ALA A 44 -1.76 -4.35 14.85
CA ALA A 44 -1.57 -2.90 14.96
C ALA A 44 -0.43 -2.51 15.93
N ARG A 45 -0.31 -3.19 17.07
CA ARG A 45 0.81 -3.00 18.01
C ARG A 45 2.13 -3.52 17.46
N LYS A 46 2.13 -4.62 16.70
CA LYS A 46 3.31 -5.16 16.03
C LYS A 46 3.82 -4.18 14.97
N PHE A 47 2.92 -3.58 14.18
CA PHE A 47 3.24 -2.48 13.26
C PHE A 47 3.89 -1.28 13.95
N GLN A 48 3.37 -0.88 15.12
CA GLN A 48 3.98 0.20 15.91
C GLN A 48 5.38 -0.16 16.42
N ARG A 49 5.64 -1.42 16.78
CA ARG A 49 6.96 -1.87 17.20
C ARG A 49 7.93 -2.04 16.02
N MET A 50 7.47 -2.48 14.86
CA MET A 50 8.31 -2.53 13.64
C MET A 50 8.77 -1.14 13.21
N ARG A 51 7.97 -0.09 13.45
CA ARG A 51 8.41 1.32 13.27
C ARG A 51 9.64 1.72 14.09
N GLN A 52 9.98 0.98 15.15
CA GLN A 52 11.15 1.29 15.99
C GLN A 52 12.42 0.55 15.54
N ALA A 53 12.30 -0.48 14.69
CA ALA A 53 13.42 -1.20 14.09
C ALA A 53 13.62 -0.71 12.65
N THR A 54 13.94 0.57 12.47
CA THR A 54 14.12 1.16 11.14
C THR A 54 15.43 0.64 10.54
N PRO A 55 15.41 -0.07 9.39
CA PRO A 55 16.64 -0.43 8.69
C PRO A 55 17.36 0.84 8.19
N ALA A 56 18.66 0.75 7.93
CA ALA A 56 19.48 1.88 7.47
C ALA A 56 18.97 2.51 6.14
N ASN A 57 18.17 1.78 5.35
CA ASN A 57 17.44 2.30 4.21
C ASN A 57 16.09 1.57 4.00
N PRO A 58 14.99 2.04 4.64
CA PRO A 58 13.69 1.36 4.59
C PRO A 58 13.04 1.40 3.21
N LEU A 59 13.39 2.38 2.37
CA LEU A 59 12.84 2.52 1.03
C LEU A 59 13.40 1.45 0.08
N ASP A 60 14.72 1.26 0.06
CA ASP A 60 15.34 0.26 -0.80
C ASP A 60 14.97 -1.17 -0.40
N GLN A 61 14.81 -1.42 0.90
CA GLN A 61 14.30 -2.70 1.39
C GLN A 61 12.87 -2.95 0.87
N ALA A 62 11.97 -1.98 1.02
CA ALA A 62 10.59 -2.11 0.57
C ALA A 62 10.47 -2.41 -0.94
N TRP A 63 11.30 -1.77 -1.77
CA TRP A 63 11.36 -2.07 -3.20
C TRP A 63 11.87 -3.48 -3.49
N SER A 64 12.82 -3.96 -2.70
CA SER A 64 13.37 -5.31 -2.85
C SER A 64 12.37 -6.38 -2.40
N ASP A 65 11.66 -6.14 -1.30
CA ASP A 65 10.63 -7.04 -0.76
C ASP A 65 9.48 -7.24 -1.76
N VAL A 66 8.94 -6.14 -2.30
CA VAL A 66 7.84 -6.25 -3.27
C VAL A 66 8.29 -6.88 -4.59
N ALA A 67 9.52 -6.62 -5.04
CA ALA A 67 10.06 -7.24 -6.25
C ALA A 67 10.29 -8.76 -6.07
N GLY A 68 10.65 -9.20 -4.87
CA GLY A 68 10.82 -10.61 -4.53
C GLY A 68 9.49 -11.37 -4.45
N GLU A 69 8.45 -10.76 -3.87
CA GLU A 69 7.13 -11.38 -3.73
C GLU A 69 6.27 -11.30 -5.00
N ALA A 70 6.54 -10.35 -5.90
CA ALA A 70 5.80 -10.14 -7.14
C ALA A 70 6.70 -10.14 -8.39
N ASP A 71 7.46 -11.21 -8.57
CA ASP A 71 8.39 -11.43 -9.69
C ASP A 71 7.74 -11.24 -11.07
N TRP A 72 6.48 -11.69 -11.23
CA TRP A 72 5.68 -11.53 -12.45
C TRP A 72 5.43 -10.06 -12.85
N ALA A 73 5.61 -9.11 -11.93
CA ALA A 73 5.40 -7.69 -12.14
C ALA A 73 6.69 -6.87 -11.94
N ALA A 74 7.86 -7.52 -11.97
CA ALA A 74 9.15 -6.87 -11.74
C ALA A 74 9.38 -5.64 -12.64
N SER A 75 8.95 -5.67 -13.91
CA SER A 75 9.08 -4.54 -14.84
C SER A 75 8.25 -3.32 -14.41
N ARG A 76 7.02 -3.53 -13.94
CA ARG A 76 6.11 -2.49 -13.44
C ARG A 76 6.66 -1.86 -12.17
N ILE A 77 7.14 -2.69 -11.25
CA ILE A 77 7.78 -2.25 -10.00
C ILE A 77 9.05 -1.44 -10.30
N ALA A 78 9.90 -1.93 -11.21
CA ALA A 78 11.13 -1.25 -11.61
C ALA A 78 10.85 0.11 -12.26
N ALA A 79 9.80 0.22 -13.09
CA ALA A 79 9.37 1.48 -13.67
C ALA A 79 8.95 2.48 -12.58
N ALA A 80 8.06 2.08 -11.67
CA ALA A 80 7.62 2.92 -10.55
C ALA A 80 8.78 3.36 -9.65
N ARG A 81 9.70 2.44 -9.31
CA ARG A 81 10.93 2.73 -8.55
C ARG A 81 11.79 3.76 -9.28
N THR A 82 11.97 3.59 -10.58
CA THR A 82 12.77 4.50 -11.39
C THR A 82 12.19 5.91 -11.39
N SER A 83 10.88 6.07 -11.61
CA SER A 83 10.21 7.37 -11.55
C SER A 83 10.38 8.04 -10.18
N CYS A 84 10.19 7.28 -9.10
CA CYS A 84 10.44 7.75 -7.73
C CYS A 84 11.90 8.19 -7.53
N SER A 85 12.86 7.38 -7.96
CA SER A 85 14.30 7.66 -7.79
C SER A 85 14.74 8.94 -8.49
N ARG A 86 14.19 9.23 -9.68
CA ARG A 86 14.50 10.46 -10.43
C ARG A 86 14.01 11.70 -9.70
N LEU A 87 12.85 11.62 -9.05
CA LEU A 87 12.36 12.74 -8.24
C LEU A 87 13.17 12.90 -6.95
N LEU A 88 13.51 11.79 -6.28
CA LEU A 88 14.36 11.82 -5.08
C LEU A 88 15.71 12.50 -5.39
N ALA A 89 16.31 12.18 -6.53
CA ALA A 89 17.54 12.83 -6.98
C ALA A 89 17.39 14.35 -7.18
N ILE A 90 16.23 14.84 -7.63
CA ILE A 90 15.95 16.29 -7.71
C ILE A 90 15.89 16.89 -6.32
N ALA A 91 15.12 16.28 -5.41
CA ALA A 91 15.00 16.75 -4.03
C ALA A 91 16.33 16.75 -3.25
N ASP A 92 17.20 15.78 -3.54
CA ASP A 92 18.52 15.67 -2.92
C ASP A 92 19.54 16.66 -3.50
N ALA A 93 19.40 17.02 -4.78
CA ALA A 93 20.25 17.99 -5.45
C ALA A 93 19.86 19.45 -5.18
N ASP A 94 18.56 19.73 -5.05
CA ASP A 94 18.01 21.07 -4.84
C ASP A 94 17.01 21.09 -3.67
N PRO A 95 17.47 21.43 -2.44
CA PRO A 95 16.60 21.56 -1.28
C PRO A 95 15.57 22.69 -1.37
N LEU A 96 15.73 23.63 -2.32
CA LEU A 96 14.77 24.72 -2.53
C LEU A 96 13.63 24.33 -3.49
N ALA A 97 13.73 23.17 -4.15
CA ALA A 97 12.65 22.58 -4.92
C ALA A 97 11.56 22.01 -3.98
N THR A 98 10.87 22.87 -3.24
CA THR A 98 9.89 22.52 -2.20
C THR A 98 8.88 21.46 -2.65
N ASP A 99 8.29 21.62 -3.84
CA ASP A 99 7.35 20.65 -4.42
C ASP A 99 7.96 19.23 -4.58
N ALA A 100 9.24 19.15 -4.96
CA ALA A 100 9.96 17.88 -5.12
C ALA A 100 10.36 17.30 -3.76
N VAL A 101 10.82 18.14 -2.82
CA VAL A 101 11.21 17.74 -1.46
C VAL A 101 10.00 17.20 -0.68
N ASP A 102 8.86 17.85 -0.74
CA ASP A 102 7.64 17.41 -0.06
C ASP A 102 7.20 16.04 -0.56
N TRP A 103 7.19 15.84 -1.89
CA TRP A 103 6.81 14.55 -2.45
C TRP A 103 7.87 13.48 -2.24
N ALA A 104 9.16 13.82 -2.25
CA ALA A 104 10.24 12.92 -1.87
C ALA A 104 10.05 12.39 -0.43
N ASN A 105 9.65 13.25 0.51
CA ASN A 105 9.34 12.85 1.87
C ASN A 105 8.10 11.93 1.93
N VAL A 106 7.08 12.19 1.11
CA VAL A 106 5.93 11.29 0.96
C VAL A 106 6.39 9.91 0.45
N VAL A 107 7.21 9.84 -0.59
CA VAL A 107 7.72 8.57 -1.15
C VAL A 107 8.52 7.79 -0.09
N ARG A 108 9.50 8.43 0.56
CA ARG A 108 10.35 7.82 1.59
C ARG A 108 9.56 7.22 2.75
N ARG A 109 8.40 7.79 3.07
CA ARG A 109 7.56 7.33 4.17
C ARG A 109 6.47 6.36 3.74
N ARG A 110 5.75 6.67 2.66
CA ARG A 110 4.54 5.95 2.26
C ARG A 110 4.82 4.66 1.51
N VAL A 111 5.87 4.60 0.70
CA VAL A 111 6.21 3.35 0.00
C VAL A 111 6.54 2.24 1.00
N PRO A 112 7.44 2.44 1.99
CA PRO A 112 7.68 1.41 3.01
C PRO A 112 6.43 1.05 3.82
N ASP A 113 5.63 2.03 4.23
CA ASP A 113 4.40 1.80 4.98
C ASP A 113 3.40 0.93 4.19
N LEU A 114 3.23 1.19 2.88
CA LEU A 114 2.32 0.43 2.02
C LEU A 114 2.80 -0.99 1.79
N VAL A 115 4.09 -1.18 1.50
CA VAL A 115 4.68 -2.52 1.33
C VAL A 115 4.54 -3.30 2.63
N ALA A 116 4.92 -2.73 3.77
CA ALA A 116 4.78 -3.39 5.07
C ALA A 116 3.33 -3.78 5.38
N ALA A 117 2.36 -2.89 5.10
CA ALA A 117 0.93 -3.17 5.25
C ALA A 117 0.49 -4.37 4.41
N CYS A 118 0.83 -4.38 3.12
CA CYS A 118 0.49 -5.46 2.20
C CYS A 118 1.14 -6.79 2.61
N MET A 119 2.41 -6.79 3.03
CA MET A 119 3.11 -8.00 3.47
C MET A 119 2.48 -8.58 4.74
N ALA A 120 2.08 -7.74 5.70
CA ALA A 120 1.40 -8.22 6.90
C ALA A 120 0.00 -8.78 6.61
N GLU A 121 -0.73 -8.17 5.67
CA GLU A 121 -2.03 -8.69 5.24
C GLU A 121 -1.89 -10.01 4.47
N SER A 122 -0.81 -10.16 3.70
CA SER A 122 -0.52 -11.35 2.90
C SER A 122 0.07 -12.53 3.70
N ALA A 123 0.46 -12.30 4.96
CA ALA A 123 1.11 -13.32 5.80
C ALA A 123 0.20 -14.52 6.10
N ASP A 124 -1.08 -14.26 6.39
CA ASP A 124 -2.10 -15.27 6.71
C ASP A 124 -3.07 -15.52 5.53
N ALA A 125 -2.82 -14.90 4.37
CA ALA A 125 -3.70 -14.96 3.21
C ALA A 125 -3.50 -16.24 2.38
N THR A 126 -4.56 -16.71 1.72
CA THR A 126 -4.45 -17.76 0.70
C THR A 126 -3.61 -17.27 -0.50
N PRO A 127 -3.06 -18.18 -1.32
CA PRO A 127 -2.28 -17.77 -2.49
C PRO A 127 -3.02 -16.82 -3.44
N SER A 128 -4.32 -17.04 -3.65
CA SER A 128 -5.16 -16.18 -4.49
C SER A 128 -5.40 -14.80 -3.88
N GLU A 129 -5.57 -14.70 -2.57
CA GLU A 129 -5.74 -13.42 -1.87
C GLU A 129 -4.42 -12.65 -1.84
N ARG A 130 -3.31 -13.33 -1.55
CA ARG A 130 -1.97 -12.74 -1.65
C ARG A 130 -1.71 -12.16 -3.04
N ARG A 131 -2.05 -12.91 -4.09
CA ARG A 131 -1.89 -12.45 -5.47
C ARG A 131 -2.67 -11.16 -5.73
N ARG A 132 -3.93 -11.08 -5.28
CA ARG A 132 -4.77 -9.89 -5.40
C ARG A 132 -4.20 -8.71 -4.60
N ASN A 133 -3.79 -8.94 -3.35
CA ASN A 133 -3.21 -7.91 -2.49
C ASN A 133 -1.95 -7.30 -3.11
N LEU A 134 -1.10 -8.15 -3.72
CA LEU A 134 0.10 -7.71 -4.41
C LEU A 134 -0.24 -6.93 -5.69
N GLU A 135 -1.26 -7.32 -6.44
CA GLU A 135 -1.75 -6.55 -7.60
C GLU A 135 -2.23 -5.14 -7.20
N ASP A 136 -3.02 -5.03 -6.11
CA ASP A 136 -3.49 -3.76 -5.58
C ASP A 136 -2.33 -2.87 -5.07
N LEU A 137 -1.33 -3.49 -4.43
CA LEU A 137 -0.10 -2.81 -4.03
C LEU A 137 0.65 -2.27 -5.26
N ILE A 138 0.84 -3.09 -6.30
CA ILE A 138 1.53 -2.67 -7.52
C ILE A 138 0.81 -1.50 -8.18
N GLU A 139 -0.52 -1.55 -8.30
CA GLU A 139 -1.30 -0.43 -8.86
C GLU A 139 -1.10 0.86 -8.03
N SER A 140 -1.04 0.73 -6.70
CA SER A 140 -0.76 1.86 -5.82
C SER A 140 0.65 2.43 -6.01
N LEU A 141 1.65 1.56 -6.18
CA LEU A 141 3.04 1.96 -6.46
C LEU A 141 3.18 2.64 -7.82
N GLU A 142 2.46 2.16 -8.85
CA GLU A 142 2.41 2.80 -10.16
C GLU A 142 1.79 4.18 -10.11
N LYS A 143 0.71 4.37 -9.35
CA LYS A 143 0.12 5.71 -9.11
C LYS A 143 1.11 6.65 -8.44
N ILE A 144 1.88 6.17 -7.46
CA ILE A 144 2.94 6.95 -6.80
C ILE A 144 4.05 7.31 -7.80
N GLY A 145 4.49 6.35 -8.62
CA GLY A 145 5.49 6.56 -9.66
C GLY A 145 5.04 7.57 -10.71
N ALA A 146 3.81 7.47 -11.19
CA ALA A 146 3.22 8.39 -12.16
C ALA A 146 3.11 9.81 -11.59
N GLU A 147 2.70 9.95 -10.33
CA GLU A 147 2.67 11.26 -9.67
C GLU A 147 4.09 11.82 -9.49
N ALA A 148 5.08 10.99 -9.14
CA ALA A 148 6.47 11.41 -9.04
C ALA A 148 7.01 11.95 -10.38
N ASP A 149 6.69 11.31 -11.50
CA ASP A 149 7.04 11.81 -12.83
C ASP A 149 6.36 13.15 -13.14
N ARG A 150 5.06 13.30 -12.82
CA ARG A 150 4.36 14.60 -12.99
C ARG A 150 5.01 15.71 -12.18
N ARG A 151 5.45 15.44 -10.94
CA ARG A 151 6.17 16.43 -10.11
C ARG A 151 7.49 16.83 -10.73
N ARG A 152 8.24 15.84 -11.22
CA ARG A 152 9.49 16.07 -11.94
C ARG A 152 9.28 16.90 -13.20
N ASP A 153 8.24 16.62 -13.97
CA ASP A 153 7.94 17.37 -15.19
C ASP A 153 7.52 18.80 -14.89
N ARG A 154 6.75 19.03 -13.81
CA ARG A 154 6.45 20.39 -13.33
C ARG A 154 7.71 21.15 -12.93
N HIS A 155 8.59 20.52 -12.15
CA HIS A 155 9.88 21.12 -11.76
C HIS A 155 10.76 21.44 -12.98
N ARG A 156 10.76 20.59 -14.01
CA ARG A 156 11.46 20.87 -15.27
C ARG A 156 10.82 22.01 -16.06
N GLY A 157 9.50 22.06 -16.09
CA GLY A 157 8.74 23.09 -16.79
C GLY A 157 8.93 24.50 -16.21
N THR A 158 9.25 24.60 -14.92
CA THR A 158 9.56 25.89 -14.26
C THR A 158 10.99 26.35 -14.48
N GLN A 159 11.89 25.48 -14.95
CA GLN A 159 13.28 25.84 -15.22
C GLN A 159 13.48 26.27 -16.68
N VAL A 160 14.06 27.45 -16.89
CA VAL A 160 14.52 27.87 -18.21
C VAL A 160 15.78 27.09 -18.55
N THR A 161 15.67 26.18 -19.51
CA THR A 161 16.81 25.35 -19.92
C THR A 161 17.76 26.17 -20.81
N PRO A 162 19.09 25.91 -20.75
CA PRO A 162 20.04 26.53 -21.69
C PRO A 162 19.67 26.30 -23.15
N PHE A 163 19.07 25.14 -23.45
CA PHE A 163 18.55 24.84 -24.77
C PHE A 163 17.38 25.74 -25.18
N GLN A 164 16.43 26.01 -24.28
CA GLN A 164 15.36 26.99 -24.54
C GLN A 164 15.93 28.38 -24.81
N VAL A 165 16.93 28.82 -24.05
CA VAL A 165 17.60 30.12 -24.29
C VAL A 165 18.22 30.16 -25.68
N GLN A 166 18.98 29.13 -26.07
CA GLN A 166 19.59 29.04 -27.39
C GLN A 166 18.55 29.00 -28.51
N ARG A 167 17.48 28.23 -28.33
CA ARG A 167 16.37 28.18 -29.29
C ARG A 167 15.70 29.53 -29.44
N THR A 168 15.35 30.20 -28.33
CA THR A 168 14.76 31.55 -28.37
C THR A 168 15.67 32.54 -29.06
N TYR A 169 16.99 32.47 -28.82
CA TYR A 169 17.95 33.33 -29.49
C TYR A 169 17.99 33.11 -31.01
N VAL A 170 17.98 31.85 -31.46
CA VAL A 170 17.89 31.52 -32.90
C VAL A 170 16.57 32.02 -33.48
N ASP A 171 15.43 31.70 -32.84
CA ASP A 171 14.09 32.12 -33.26
C ASP A 171 13.96 33.64 -33.41
N GLN A 172 14.60 34.42 -32.52
CA GLN A 172 14.64 35.88 -32.60
C GLN A 172 15.42 36.40 -33.81
N ARG A 173 16.46 35.68 -34.26
CA ARG A 173 17.31 36.09 -35.40
C ARG A 173 16.86 35.53 -36.75
N THR A 174 16.09 34.46 -36.74
CA THR A 174 15.58 33.82 -37.96
C THR A 174 14.12 34.14 -38.22
N ARG A 175 13.47 34.94 -37.37
CA ARG A 175 12.10 35.41 -37.61
C ARG A 175 12.09 36.32 -38.84
N PRO A 176 11.29 36.02 -39.87
CA PRO A 176 11.05 36.97 -40.96
C PRO A 176 10.47 38.25 -40.38
N ASP A 177 11.02 39.39 -40.79
CA ASP A 177 10.52 40.70 -40.39
C ASP A 177 9.04 40.82 -40.81
N PRO A 178 8.09 41.11 -39.91
CA PRO A 178 6.67 41.24 -40.27
C PRO A 178 6.36 42.42 -41.22
N LEU A 179 7.39 43.18 -41.63
CA LEU A 179 7.29 44.30 -42.55
C LEU A 179 7.86 44.03 -43.96
N ASN A 180 8.22 42.78 -44.28
CA ASN A 180 8.55 42.34 -45.66
C ASN A 180 7.50 41.38 -46.20
#